data_AF-A0A4Q3UZK6-F1
#
_entry.id   AF-A0A4Q3UZK6-F1
#
_cell.length_a   1.000
_cell.length_b   1.000
_cell.length_c   1.000
_cell.angle_alpha   90.00
_cell.angle_beta   90.00
_cell.angle_gamma   90.00
#
_symmetry.space_group_name_H-M   'P 1'
#
loop_
_entity.id
_entity.type
_entity.pdbx_description
1 polymer ?
#
loop_
_entity_poly.entity_id
_entity_poly.type
_entity_poly.pdbx_seq_one_letter_code
_entity_poly.pdbx_strand_id
1 'polypeptide(L)'
;RPRPRKFITSPLTNGETTACRVTWRFCHIIPGSAYYRNSNSYCCCASPERFLRKTGRQLLSQPIKGTAPRGEDAAKDKENFLSLKNSAKDKSENVMVVDLVRNDLSRVCKPGTVHVPELFAIKSFPGVHQMVSSVTGEMEDDIPFSKALEVAFPMGSMTGAPKVRVMELIDEYESSARGLFSGSIGYITPDGDFDFNVVIRSLFINTEDKALSFMAGGGITHYSNEEAEYDESILKTAAIRKVLNIKD
;
A
#
# COMPACT_ATOMS: atom_id res chain seq x y z
N ARG A 1 -0.47 26.60 -17.24
CA ARG A 1 0.48 25.81 -18.07
C ARG A 1 1.21 24.85 -17.14
N PRO A 2 1.03 23.52 -17.24
CA PRO A 2 1.78 22.62 -16.38
C PRO A 2 3.24 22.59 -16.88
N ARG A 3 4.19 22.84 -15.96
CA ARG A 3 5.63 22.72 -16.23
C ARG A 3 5.96 21.23 -16.40
N PRO A 4 6.87 20.85 -17.31
CA PRO A 4 7.31 19.46 -17.41
C PRO A 4 8.03 19.07 -16.11
N ARG A 5 7.51 18.07 -15.39
CA ARG A 5 8.20 17.49 -14.24
C ARG A 5 9.39 16.69 -14.74
N LYS A 6 10.57 16.96 -14.19
CA LYS A 6 11.81 16.24 -14.48
C LYS A 6 11.67 14.77 -14.03
N PHE A 7 11.61 13.84 -14.98
CA PHE A 7 11.94 12.45 -14.72
C PHE A 7 13.43 12.39 -14.39
N ILE A 8 13.80 11.99 -13.17
CA ILE A 8 15.21 11.80 -12.80
C ILE A 8 15.64 10.46 -13.40
N THR A 9 16.16 10.49 -14.63
CA THR A 9 16.74 9.33 -15.30
C THR A 9 18.20 9.20 -14.89
N SER A 10 18.51 8.23 -14.02
CA SER A 10 19.88 7.79 -13.74
C SER A 10 20.28 6.70 -14.75
N PRO A 11 21.43 6.80 -15.44
CA PRO A 11 21.88 5.74 -16.35
C PRO A 11 22.35 4.53 -15.53
N LEU A 12 21.54 3.49 -15.44
CA LEU A 12 21.88 2.25 -14.74
C LEU A 12 22.39 1.21 -15.75
N THR A 13 23.64 0.81 -15.59
CA THR A 13 24.25 -0.34 -16.27
C THR A 13 23.67 -1.64 -15.69
N ASN A 14 22.96 -2.41 -16.52
CA ASN A 14 22.30 -3.71 -16.24
C ASN A 14 21.07 -3.64 -15.31
N GLY A 15 19.90 -3.37 -15.90
CA GLY A 15 18.62 -3.22 -15.19
C GLY A 15 18.20 -4.44 -14.35
N GLU A 16 18.49 -5.67 -14.81
CA GLU A 16 18.12 -6.90 -14.08
C GLU A 16 18.90 -7.09 -12.76
N THR A 17 20.21 -6.83 -12.78
CA THR A 17 21.06 -7.00 -11.59
C THR A 17 20.73 -5.95 -10.52
N THR A 18 20.36 -4.75 -10.95
CA THR A 18 19.94 -3.66 -10.06
C THR A 18 18.57 -3.92 -9.43
N ALA A 19 17.59 -4.39 -10.21
CA ALA A 19 16.25 -4.72 -9.72
C ALA A 19 16.29 -5.82 -8.64
N CYS A 20 17.06 -6.89 -8.88
CA CYS A 20 17.25 -7.95 -7.90
C CYS A 20 17.95 -7.46 -6.62
N ARG A 21 19.02 -6.66 -6.73
CA ARG A 21 19.75 -6.12 -5.55
C ARG A 21 18.88 -5.17 -4.71
N VAL A 22 18.09 -4.33 -5.36
CA VAL A 22 17.15 -3.42 -4.68
C VAL A 22 16.08 -4.22 -3.94
N THR A 23 15.47 -5.21 -4.60
CA THR A 23 14.42 -6.03 -3.99
C THR A 23 14.94 -6.86 -2.81
N TRP A 24 16.14 -7.42 -2.91
CA TRP A 24 16.74 -8.23 -1.85
C TRP A 24 16.93 -7.46 -0.53
N ARG A 25 17.20 -6.15 -0.61
CA ARG A 25 17.28 -5.25 0.56
C ARG A 25 15.92 -5.02 1.25
N PHE A 26 14.82 -5.10 0.52
CA PHE A 26 13.47 -4.90 1.04
C PHE A 26 12.81 -6.22 1.51
N CYS A 27 13.04 -7.32 0.78
CA CYS A 27 12.35 -8.59 0.97
C CYS A 27 12.51 -9.25 2.34
N HIS A 28 13.63 -9.05 3.03
CA HIS A 28 13.88 -9.74 4.31
C HIS A 28 13.13 -9.13 5.49
N ILE A 29 12.46 -8.00 5.28
CA ILE A 29 12.08 -7.11 6.37
C ILE A 29 10.58 -6.82 6.40
N ILE A 30 9.93 -6.80 5.24
CA ILE A 30 8.53 -6.37 5.11
C ILE A 30 7.68 -7.53 4.57
N PRO A 31 6.63 -7.98 5.30
CA PRO A 31 5.89 -9.21 4.99
C PRO A 31 5.26 -9.28 3.59
N GLY A 32 4.85 -8.13 3.02
CA GLY A 32 4.25 -8.04 1.68
C GLY A 32 5.24 -7.69 0.57
N SER A 33 6.54 -7.89 0.77
CA SER A 33 7.52 -7.62 -0.28
C SER A 33 7.40 -8.61 -1.42
N ALA A 34 7.58 -8.14 -2.66
CA ALA A 34 7.51 -8.98 -3.84
C ALA A 34 8.44 -8.48 -4.95
N TYR A 35 9.00 -9.42 -5.70
CA TYR A 35 9.64 -9.14 -6.98
C TYR A 35 8.74 -9.70 -8.09
N TYR A 36 8.30 -8.84 -9.00
CA TYR A 36 7.49 -9.24 -10.14
C TYR A 36 8.17 -8.83 -11.43
N ARG A 37 8.23 -9.75 -12.38
CA ARG A 37 8.79 -9.52 -13.72
C ARG A 37 7.73 -9.88 -14.75
N ASN A 38 7.50 -8.96 -15.68
CA ASN A 38 6.73 -9.19 -16.89
C ASN A 38 7.55 -8.69 -18.09
N SER A 39 8.19 -9.60 -18.81
CA SER A 39 9.09 -9.28 -19.93
C SER A 39 10.19 -8.28 -19.54
N ASN A 40 10.14 -7.05 -20.08
CA ASN A 40 11.07 -5.94 -19.83
C ASN A 40 10.65 -5.03 -18.66
N SER A 41 9.52 -5.33 -18.02
CA SER A 41 8.98 -4.57 -16.89
C SER A 41 9.20 -5.31 -15.57
N TYR A 42 9.66 -4.61 -14.56
CA TYR A 42 9.99 -5.15 -13.25
C TYR A 42 9.38 -4.29 -12.15
N CYS A 43 8.87 -4.94 -11.10
CA CYS A 43 8.39 -4.29 -9.89
C CYS A 43 9.12 -4.86 -8.67
N CYS A 44 9.81 -3.99 -7.95
CA CYS A 44 10.43 -4.26 -6.66
C CYS A 44 9.51 -3.69 -5.58
N CYS A 45 8.59 -4.50 -5.05
CA CYS A 45 7.59 -4.10 -4.07
C CYS A 45 8.10 -4.29 -2.64
N ALA A 46 7.93 -3.25 -1.82
CA ALA A 46 8.30 -3.25 -0.40
C ALA A 46 7.09 -2.86 0.46
N SER A 47 5.97 -3.56 0.25
CA SER A 47 4.70 -3.19 0.84
C SER A 47 4.47 -3.81 2.22
N PRO A 48 4.19 -2.99 3.25
CA PRO A 48 3.77 -3.47 4.56
C PRO A 48 2.27 -3.80 4.62
N GLU A 49 1.49 -3.46 3.58
CA GLU A 49 0.04 -3.56 3.58
C GLU A 49 -0.45 -4.84 2.91
N ARG A 50 -1.25 -5.61 3.65
CA ARG A 50 -1.96 -6.78 3.12
C ARG A 50 -3.32 -6.33 2.60
N PHE A 51 -3.52 -6.51 1.30
CA PHE A 51 -4.80 -6.27 0.66
C PHE A 51 -5.85 -7.27 1.17
N LEU A 52 -5.66 -8.55 0.85
CA LEU A 52 -6.62 -9.58 1.19
C LEU A 52 -5.91 -10.94 1.23
N ARG A 53 -6.18 -11.69 2.28
CA ARG A 53 -5.77 -13.08 2.44
C ARG A 53 -7.00 -13.95 2.66
N LYS A 54 -6.99 -15.14 2.08
CA LYS A 54 -7.96 -16.21 2.34
C LYS A 54 -7.23 -17.45 2.86
N THR A 55 -7.69 -18.00 3.98
CA THR A 55 -7.27 -19.31 4.49
C THR A 55 -8.52 -20.14 4.78
N GLY A 56 -8.74 -21.23 4.04
CA GLY A 56 -10.04 -21.92 4.03
C GLY A 56 -11.16 -20.95 3.64
N ARG A 57 -12.10 -20.68 4.54
CA ARG A 57 -13.18 -19.68 4.33
C ARG A 57 -12.89 -18.32 4.96
N GLN A 58 -11.83 -18.19 5.76
CA GLN A 58 -11.56 -16.96 6.49
C GLN A 58 -10.89 -15.93 5.57
N LEU A 59 -11.53 -14.80 5.35
CA LEU A 59 -10.94 -13.61 4.73
C LEU A 59 -10.31 -12.71 5.81
N LEU A 60 -9.16 -12.14 5.50
CA LEU A 60 -8.45 -11.16 6.32
C LEU A 60 -7.92 -10.03 5.43
N SER A 61 -8.28 -8.79 5.75
CA SER A 61 -7.69 -7.59 5.16
C SER A 61 -7.04 -6.74 6.26
N GLN A 62 -5.91 -6.11 5.97
CA GLN A 62 -5.17 -5.31 6.96
C GLN A 62 -4.84 -3.91 6.42
N PRO A 63 -5.85 -3.04 6.28
CA PRO A 63 -5.63 -1.68 5.82
C PRO A 63 -4.73 -0.88 6.76
N ILE A 64 -3.99 0.07 6.17
CA ILE A 64 -3.05 0.94 6.88
C ILE A 64 -3.43 2.41 6.64
N LYS A 65 -3.51 3.18 7.73
CA LYS A 65 -3.60 4.65 7.72
C LYS A 65 -2.87 5.19 8.94
N GLY A 66 -2.02 6.18 8.71
CA GLY A 66 -1.07 6.69 9.69
C GLY A 66 0.31 6.04 9.62
N THR A 67 1.32 6.88 9.51
CA THR A 67 2.73 6.48 9.42
C THR A 67 3.57 7.48 10.20
N ALA A 68 4.47 6.99 11.05
CA ALA A 68 5.46 7.81 11.73
C ALA A 68 6.87 7.28 11.42
N PRO A 69 7.89 8.15 11.33
CA PRO A 69 9.26 7.70 11.15
C PRO A 69 9.77 6.98 12.41
N ARG A 70 10.75 6.09 12.25
CA ARG A 70 11.54 5.62 13.40
C ARG A 70 12.34 6.77 13.99
N GLY A 71 12.54 6.73 15.30
CA GLY A 71 13.38 7.70 16.00
C GLY A 71 14.87 7.44 15.80
N GLU A 72 15.66 8.50 15.94
CA GLU A 72 17.13 8.45 15.92
C GLU A 72 17.69 7.75 17.17
N ASP A 73 16.93 7.80 18.27
CA ASP A 73 17.19 7.12 19.53
C ASP A 73 15.90 6.50 20.10
N ALA A 74 16.02 5.73 21.19
CA ALA A 74 14.91 5.04 21.81
C ALA A 74 13.83 5.97 22.40
N ALA A 75 14.22 7.17 22.86
CA ALA A 75 13.28 8.13 23.42
C ALA A 75 12.43 8.75 22.31
N LYS A 76 13.07 9.21 21.22
CA LYS A 76 12.39 9.75 20.05
C LYS A 76 11.56 8.69 19.32
N ASP A 77 12.03 7.45 19.26
CA ASP A 77 11.28 6.36 18.63
C ASP A 77 9.98 6.07 19.38
N LYS A 78 10.04 6.10 20.72
CA LYS A 78 8.88 5.96 21.59
C LYS A 78 7.94 7.17 21.49
N GLU A 79 8.47 8.38 21.38
CA GLU A 79 7.68 9.59 21.16
C GLU A 79 6.90 9.50 19.84
N ASN A 80 7.58 9.16 18.73
CA ASN A 80 6.96 8.99 17.41
C ASN A 80 5.89 7.90 17.43
N PHE A 81 6.16 6.77 18.09
CA PHE A 81 5.20 5.69 18.28
C PHE A 81 3.95 6.16 19.04
N LEU A 82 4.13 6.87 20.17
CA LEU A 82 3.02 7.36 20.99
C LEU A 82 2.23 8.46 20.28
N SER A 83 2.91 9.32 19.53
CA SER A 83 2.29 10.34 18.69
C SER A 83 1.33 9.70 17.67
N LEU A 84 1.82 8.71 16.91
CA LEU A 84 0.98 7.96 15.96
C LEU A 84 -0.17 7.23 16.67
N LYS A 85 0.13 6.55 17.78
CA LYS A 85 -0.88 5.82 18.57
C LYS A 85 -1.99 6.72 19.09
N ASN A 86 -1.71 7.99 19.36
CA ASN A 86 -2.66 8.94 19.93
C ASN A 86 -3.25 9.92 18.89
N SER A 87 -2.78 9.88 17.64
CA SER A 87 -3.24 10.77 16.58
C SER A 87 -4.73 10.56 16.27
N ALA A 88 -5.52 11.60 16.53
CA ALA A 88 -6.95 11.61 16.20
C ALA A 88 -7.20 11.63 14.68
N LYS A 89 -6.32 12.30 13.91
CA LYS A 89 -6.35 12.33 12.43
C LYS A 89 -6.15 10.92 11.88
N ASP A 90 -5.08 10.24 12.28
CA ASP A 90 -4.77 8.92 11.73
C ASP A 90 -5.83 7.88 12.12
N LYS A 91 -6.36 7.97 13.35
CA LYS A 91 -7.48 7.11 13.78
C LYS A 91 -8.74 7.35 12.97
N SER A 92 -9.13 8.60 12.71
CA SER A 92 -10.35 8.88 11.95
C SER A 92 -10.25 8.40 10.50
N GLU A 93 -9.10 8.61 9.86
CA GLU A 93 -8.83 8.06 8.53
C GLU A 93 -8.82 6.53 8.53
N ASN A 94 -8.23 5.91 9.55
CA ASN A 94 -8.20 4.46 9.66
C ASN A 94 -9.60 3.86 9.85
N VAL A 95 -10.47 4.48 10.66
CA VAL A 95 -11.88 4.07 10.81
C VAL A 95 -12.59 4.11 9.46
N MET A 96 -12.43 5.19 8.69
CA MET A 96 -13.07 5.32 7.38
C MET A 96 -12.66 4.18 6.44
N VAL A 97 -11.37 3.82 6.41
CA VAL A 97 -10.90 2.70 5.57
C VAL A 97 -11.37 1.35 6.12
N VAL A 98 -11.37 1.15 7.44
CA VAL A 98 -11.89 -0.06 8.08
C VAL A 98 -13.36 -0.26 7.72
N ASP A 99 -14.18 0.78 7.76
CA ASP A 99 -15.60 0.68 7.40
C ASP A 99 -15.81 0.39 5.93
N LEU A 100 -15.00 0.96 5.03
CA LEU A 100 -15.01 0.61 3.61
C LEU A 100 -14.67 -0.88 3.41
N VAL A 101 -13.63 -1.38 4.06
CA VAL A 101 -13.24 -2.80 3.99
C VAL A 101 -14.31 -3.71 4.59
N ARG A 102 -14.92 -3.35 5.72
CA ARG A 102 -16.05 -4.09 6.30
C ARG A 102 -17.21 -4.17 5.32
N ASN A 103 -17.55 -3.06 4.67
CA ASN A 103 -18.59 -3.03 3.66
C ASN A 103 -18.26 -3.95 2.48
N ASP A 104 -17.03 -3.91 1.97
CA ASP A 104 -16.59 -4.81 0.89
C ASP A 104 -16.69 -6.29 1.28
N LEU A 105 -16.21 -6.67 2.46
CA LEU A 105 -16.28 -8.06 2.94
C LEU A 105 -17.72 -8.50 3.21
N SER A 106 -18.60 -7.61 3.69
CA SER A 106 -20.00 -7.96 3.96
C SER A 106 -20.78 -8.44 2.73
N ARG A 107 -20.29 -8.14 1.52
CA ARG A 107 -20.89 -8.58 0.26
C ARG A 107 -20.61 -10.03 -0.08
N VAL A 108 -19.62 -10.65 0.56
CA VAL A 108 -19.15 -12.02 0.27
C VAL A 108 -19.02 -12.90 1.51
N CYS A 109 -19.17 -12.33 2.70
CA CYS A 109 -19.10 -13.04 3.98
C CYS A 109 -20.47 -13.27 4.60
N LYS A 110 -20.56 -14.34 5.40
CA LYS A 110 -21.74 -14.70 6.17
C LYS A 110 -22.19 -13.55 7.08
N PRO A 111 -23.49 -13.20 7.13
CA PRO A 111 -24.00 -12.17 8.02
C PRO A 111 -23.53 -12.36 9.47
N GLY A 112 -23.07 -11.28 10.10
CA GLY A 112 -22.58 -11.30 11.48
C GLY A 112 -21.15 -11.83 11.66
N THR A 113 -20.49 -12.35 10.61
CA THR A 113 -19.10 -12.85 10.73
C THR A 113 -18.04 -11.78 10.49
N VAL A 114 -18.40 -10.67 9.82
CA VAL A 114 -17.46 -9.56 9.54
C VAL A 114 -17.22 -8.74 10.81
N HIS A 115 -16.01 -8.79 11.33
CA HIS A 115 -15.61 -8.06 12.54
C HIS A 115 -14.17 -7.55 12.48
N VAL A 116 -13.80 -6.70 13.44
CA VAL A 116 -12.50 -6.03 13.51
C VAL A 116 -11.75 -6.53 14.75
N PRO A 117 -10.99 -7.64 14.66
CA PRO A 117 -10.29 -8.21 15.82
C PRO A 117 -9.18 -7.29 16.37
N GLU A 118 -8.62 -6.42 15.55
CA GLU A 118 -7.53 -5.53 15.93
C GLU A 118 -7.76 -4.15 15.28
N LEU A 119 -7.91 -3.09 16.08
CA LEU A 119 -8.13 -1.73 15.61
C LEU A 119 -7.02 -0.81 16.13
N PHE A 120 -6.40 -0.05 15.22
CA PHE A 120 -5.31 0.90 15.50
C PHE A 120 -4.03 0.29 16.10
N ALA A 121 -3.69 -0.94 15.74
CA ALA A 121 -2.44 -1.54 16.19
C ALA A 121 -1.25 -0.89 15.52
N ILE A 122 -0.27 -0.47 16.32
CA ILE A 122 0.97 0.09 15.79
C ILE A 122 1.97 -1.03 15.54
N LYS A 123 2.33 -1.25 14.28
CA LYS A 123 3.35 -2.21 13.84
C LYS A 123 4.61 -1.45 13.46
N SER A 124 5.72 -1.81 14.09
CA SER A 124 7.03 -1.20 13.84
C SER A 124 7.78 -2.01 12.79
N PHE A 125 8.14 -1.35 11.69
CA PHE A 125 9.01 -1.89 10.65
C PHE A 125 10.33 -1.11 10.63
N PRO A 126 11.37 -1.61 9.97
CA PRO A 126 12.55 -0.80 9.68
C PRO A 126 12.17 0.45 8.87
N GLY A 127 12.56 1.61 9.40
CA GLY A 127 12.29 2.91 8.80
C GLY A 127 10.97 3.59 9.24
N VAL A 128 9.91 2.84 9.57
CA VAL A 128 8.62 3.43 10.00
C VAL A 128 7.82 2.64 11.04
N HIS A 129 6.98 3.34 11.80
CA HIS A 129 5.83 2.80 12.51
C HIS A 129 4.57 2.97 11.65
N GLN A 130 3.66 1.99 11.67
CA GLN A 130 2.41 2.04 10.92
C GLN A 130 1.22 1.63 11.76
N MET A 131 0.12 2.36 11.62
CA MET A 131 -1.15 2.01 12.25
C MET A 131 -1.94 1.10 11.31
N VAL A 132 -2.14 -0.13 11.76
CA VAL A 132 -2.76 -1.23 11.03
C VAL A 132 -4.01 -1.66 11.78
N SER A 133 -5.09 -1.88 11.05
CA SER A 133 -6.30 -2.50 11.57
C SER A 133 -6.58 -3.77 10.79
N SER A 134 -7.12 -4.79 11.46
CA SER A 134 -7.43 -6.08 10.85
C SER A 134 -8.94 -6.23 10.76
N VAL A 135 -9.44 -6.51 9.56
CA VAL A 135 -10.86 -6.81 9.31
C VAL A 135 -10.94 -8.24 8.79
N THR A 136 -11.82 -9.04 9.40
CA THR A 136 -11.93 -10.47 9.09
C THR A 136 -13.39 -10.86 8.92
N GLY A 137 -13.66 -11.88 8.11
CA GLY A 137 -15.00 -12.43 7.90
C GLY A 137 -14.96 -13.85 7.33
N GLU A 138 -16.00 -14.63 7.55
CA GLU A 138 -16.12 -15.97 6.99
C GLU A 138 -16.85 -15.89 5.66
N MET A 139 -16.22 -16.33 4.57
CA MET A 139 -16.79 -16.30 3.23
C MET A 139 -18.02 -17.23 3.14
N GLU A 140 -19.04 -16.79 2.41
CA GLU A 140 -20.22 -17.60 2.11
C GLU A 140 -19.87 -18.89 1.36
N ASP A 141 -20.70 -19.91 1.52
CA ASP A 141 -20.36 -21.23 1.04
C ASP A 141 -20.38 -21.35 -0.49
N ASP A 142 -21.35 -20.70 -1.14
CA ASP A 142 -21.57 -20.79 -2.59
C ASP A 142 -20.84 -19.70 -3.38
N ILE A 143 -20.04 -18.86 -2.72
CA ILE A 143 -19.31 -17.77 -3.37
C ILE A 143 -17.91 -18.24 -3.77
N PRO A 144 -17.51 -18.12 -5.05
CA PRO A 144 -16.15 -18.42 -5.47
C PRO A 144 -15.17 -17.39 -4.91
N PHE A 145 -13.94 -17.82 -4.58
CA PHE A 145 -12.91 -16.95 -4.01
C PHE A 145 -12.60 -15.73 -4.91
N SER A 146 -12.78 -15.85 -6.23
CA SER A 146 -12.58 -14.76 -7.19
C SER A 146 -13.52 -13.59 -6.94
N LYS A 147 -14.74 -13.85 -6.43
CA LYS A 147 -15.69 -12.80 -6.10
C LYS A 147 -15.21 -11.96 -4.93
N ALA A 148 -14.52 -12.55 -3.96
CA ALA A 148 -13.92 -11.82 -2.85
C ALA A 148 -12.88 -10.81 -3.35
N LEU A 149 -12.07 -11.18 -4.34
CA LEU A 149 -11.12 -10.27 -4.98
C LEU A 149 -11.85 -9.18 -5.77
N GLU A 150 -12.87 -9.53 -6.54
CA GLU A 150 -13.65 -8.58 -7.34
C GLU A 150 -14.32 -7.49 -6.49
N VAL A 151 -14.96 -7.86 -5.37
CA VAL A 151 -15.67 -6.88 -4.52
C VAL A 151 -14.73 -5.98 -3.73
N ALA A 152 -13.59 -6.52 -3.29
CA ALA A 152 -12.64 -5.80 -2.45
C ALA A 152 -11.70 -4.92 -3.26
N PHE A 153 -11.49 -5.21 -4.55
CA PHE A 153 -10.61 -4.46 -5.43
C PHE A 153 -11.31 -3.23 -6.05
N PRO A 154 -10.60 -2.09 -6.22
CA PRO A 154 -9.30 -1.76 -5.64
C PRO A 154 -9.39 -1.48 -4.14
N MET A 155 -8.25 -1.53 -3.45
CA MET A 155 -8.19 -1.42 -1.99
C MET A 155 -8.70 -0.07 -1.49
N GLY A 156 -9.50 -0.09 -0.41
CA GLY A 156 -10.07 1.12 0.18
C GLY A 156 -9.04 2.16 0.61
N SER A 157 -7.84 1.72 1.02
CA SER A 157 -6.74 2.58 1.43
C SER A 157 -6.14 3.43 0.29
N MET A 158 -6.27 2.94 -0.96
CA MET A 158 -5.68 3.53 -2.17
C MET A 158 -6.69 4.24 -3.07
N THR A 159 -7.97 4.07 -2.78
CA THR A 159 -9.08 4.76 -3.44
C THR A 159 -9.60 5.81 -2.46
N GLY A 160 -10.54 5.44 -1.61
CA GLY A 160 -11.24 6.31 -0.68
C GLY A 160 -12.74 6.02 -0.71
N ALA A 161 -13.53 6.82 -0.01
CA ALA A 161 -14.98 6.66 0.07
C ALA A 161 -15.69 7.90 -0.49
N PRO A 162 -16.66 7.77 -1.42
CA PRO A 162 -17.10 6.54 -2.11
C PRO A 162 -16.12 6.06 -3.21
N LYS A 163 -15.86 4.74 -3.28
CA LYS A 163 -14.81 4.15 -4.14
C LYS A 163 -14.89 4.57 -5.61
N VAL A 164 -16.08 4.47 -6.22
CA VAL A 164 -16.30 4.81 -7.64
C VAL A 164 -15.98 6.28 -7.91
N ARG A 165 -16.53 7.18 -7.09
CA ARG A 165 -16.31 8.62 -7.26
C ARG A 165 -14.83 8.99 -7.10
N VAL A 166 -14.13 8.36 -6.16
CA VAL A 166 -12.70 8.62 -5.99
C VAL A 166 -11.88 8.10 -7.17
N MET A 167 -12.25 6.95 -7.77
CA MET A 167 -11.59 6.47 -8.98
C MET A 167 -11.80 7.40 -10.18
N GLU A 168 -12.98 8.00 -10.34
CA GLU A 168 -13.23 9.03 -11.37
C GLU A 168 -12.34 10.26 -11.16
N LEU A 169 -12.22 10.73 -9.91
CA LEU A 169 -11.35 11.87 -9.57
C LEU A 169 -9.87 11.52 -9.82
N ILE A 170 -9.44 10.30 -9.50
CA ILE A 170 -8.07 9.85 -9.79
C ILE A 170 -7.79 9.93 -11.29
N ASP A 171 -8.72 9.45 -12.13
CA ASP A 171 -8.59 9.49 -13.59
C ASP A 171 -8.59 10.94 -14.14
N GLU A 172 -9.37 11.83 -13.51
CA GLU A 172 -9.44 13.25 -13.88
C GLU A 172 -8.15 14.02 -13.51
N TYR A 173 -7.61 13.78 -12.30
CA TYR A 173 -6.54 14.62 -11.72
C TYR A 173 -5.14 14.03 -11.85
N GLU A 174 -4.96 12.71 -11.96
CA GLU A 174 -3.64 12.12 -12.15
C GLU A 174 -3.21 12.18 -13.61
N SER A 175 -1.96 12.59 -13.86
CA SER A 175 -1.44 12.77 -15.22
C SER A 175 -1.14 11.46 -15.96
N SER A 176 -1.35 10.31 -15.32
CA SER A 176 -0.99 9.00 -15.85
C SER A 176 -1.78 7.91 -15.16
N ALA A 177 -2.14 6.85 -15.90
CA ALA A 177 -2.66 5.64 -15.30
C ALA A 177 -1.64 5.04 -14.31
N ARG A 178 -2.14 4.53 -13.18
CA ARG A 178 -1.30 3.99 -12.10
C ARG A 178 -0.60 2.67 -12.47
N GLY A 179 -1.11 1.94 -13.46
CA GLY A 179 -0.57 0.63 -13.82
C GLY A 179 -0.59 -0.34 -12.63
N LEU A 180 0.57 -0.90 -12.28
CA LEU A 180 0.68 -1.79 -11.12
C LEU A 180 0.72 -1.06 -9.78
N PHE A 181 1.01 0.26 -9.74
CA PHE A 181 0.93 1.05 -8.51
C PHE A 181 -0.52 1.08 -8.00
N SER A 182 -0.72 0.93 -6.69
CA SER A 182 -2.03 0.72 -6.06
C SER A 182 -2.78 -0.55 -6.50
N GLY A 183 -2.15 -1.40 -7.30
CA GLY A 183 -2.61 -2.76 -7.60
C GLY A 183 -2.15 -3.76 -6.54
N SER A 184 -2.06 -5.03 -6.93
CA SER A 184 -1.74 -6.14 -6.03
C SER A 184 -0.74 -7.11 -6.66
N ILE A 185 0.15 -7.68 -5.84
CA ILE A 185 0.96 -8.86 -6.16
C ILE A 185 0.73 -9.89 -5.05
N GLY A 186 0.62 -11.16 -5.45
CA GLY A 186 0.40 -12.26 -4.52
C GLY A 186 0.31 -13.58 -5.24
N TYR A 187 -0.28 -14.57 -4.59
CA TYR A 187 -0.43 -15.91 -5.14
C TYR A 187 -1.80 -16.50 -4.80
N ILE A 188 -2.18 -17.52 -5.55
CA ILE A 188 -3.34 -18.36 -5.30
C ILE A 188 -2.85 -19.81 -5.28
N THR A 189 -3.22 -20.57 -4.26
CA THR A 189 -2.90 -22.00 -4.14
C THR A 189 -3.89 -22.85 -4.94
N PRO A 190 -3.57 -24.12 -5.25
CA PRO A 190 -4.53 -25.03 -5.89
C PRO A 190 -5.84 -25.20 -5.11
N ASP A 191 -5.79 -25.07 -3.78
CA ASP A 191 -6.96 -25.13 -2.89
C ASP A 191 -7.79 -23.83 -2.86
N GLY A 192 -7.39 -22.83 -3.66
CA GLY A 192 -8.07 -21.53 -3.76
C GLY A 192 -7.84 -20.60 -2.56
N ASP A 193 -6.84 -20.87 -1.73
CA ASP A 193 -6.34 -19.91 -0.73
C ASP A 193 -5.41 -18.90 -1.41
N PHE A 194 -5.33 -17.70 -0.86
CA PHE A 194 -4.55 -16.63 -1.47
C PHE A 194 -4.02 -15.65 -0.43
N ASP A 195 -2.94 -14.94 -0.76
CA ASP A 195 -2.44 -13.79 0.00
C ASP A 195 -1.92 -12.74 -0.99
N PHE A 196 -2.49 -11.54 -0.90
CA PHE A 196 -2.23 -10.44 -1.80
C PHE A 196 -1.85 -9.18 -1.02
N ASN A 197 -0.82 -8.48 -1.51
CA ASN A 197 -0.40 -7.20 -0.95
C ASN A 197 -1.09 -6.01 -1.64
N VAL A 198 -0.82 -4.81 -1.15
CA VAL A 198 -1.04 -3.56 -1.90
C VAL A 198 0.29 -3.11 -2.49
N VAL A 199 0.38 -2.85 -3.78
CA VAL A 199 1.63 -2.40 -4.40
C VAL A 199 1.85 -0.91 -4.12
N ILE A 200 2.55 -0.65 -3.02
CA ILE A 200 2.99 0.66 -2.56
C ILE A 200 4.45 0.60 -2.13
N ARG A 201 5.12 1.76 -2.08
CA ARG A 201 6.56 1.86 -1.79
C ARG A 201 7.38 0.96 -2.71
N SER A 202 7.01 0.96 -3.99
CA SER A 202 7.55 0.08 -5.00
C SER A 202 8.36 0.84 -6.03
N LEU A 203 9.41 0.20 -6.52
CA LEU A 203 10.20 0.66 -7.66
C LEU A 203 9.75 -0.09 -8.92
N PHE A 204 9.41 0.66 -9.96
CA PHE A 204 9.09 0.14 -11.28
C PHE A 204 10.23 0.43 -12.24
N ILE A 205 10.64 -0.57 -13.00
CA ILE A 205 11.76 -0.50 -13.94
C ILE A 205 11.28 -1.03 -15.28
N ASN A 206 11.48 -0.25 -16.35
CA ASN A 206 11.33 -0.70 -17.72
C ASN A 206 12.71 -0.68 -18.40
N THR A 207 13.23 -1.85 -18.75
CA THR A 207 14.55 -1.97 -19.38
C THR A 207 14.58 -1.54 -20.84
N GLU A 208 13.44 -1.60 -21.53
CA GLU A 208 13.30 -1.17 -22.92
C GLU A 208 13.35 0.36 -23.02
N ASP A 209 12.55 1.03 -22.18
CA ASP A 209 12.52 2.49 -22.09
C ASP A 209 13.72 3.08 -21.31
N LYS A 210 14.53 2.21 -20.68
CA LYS A 210 15.56 2.58 -19.69
C LYS A 210 15.03 3.53 -18.62
N ALA A 211 13.77 3.31 -18.23
CA ALA A 211 13.03 4.15 -17.32
C ALA A 211 12.92 3.48 -15.95
N LEU A 212 13.01 4.32 -14.92
CA LEU A 212 12.76 3.96 -13.54
C LEU A 212 11.76 4.94 -12.97
N SER A 213 10.73 4.43 -12.31
CA SER A 213 9.67 5.24 -11.70
C SER A 213 9.27 4.69 -10.34
N PHE A 214 8.85 5.58 -9.46
CA PHE A 214 8.19 5.26 -8.21
C PHE A 214 7.07 6.28 -8.01
N MET A 215 6.01 5.86 -7.33
CA MET A 215 4.84 6.70 -7.08
C MET A 215 4.56 6.72 -5.58
N ALA A 216 4.13 7.88 -5.10
CA ALA A 216 3.67 8.08 -3.74
C ALA A 216 2.52 9.07 -3.75
N GLY A 217 1.65 8.96 -2.76
CA GLY A 217 0.48 9.82 -2.61
C GLY A 217 -0.03 9.80 -1.18
N GLY A 218 -1.10 10.58 -0.94
CA GLY A 218 -1.80 10.71 0.33
C GLY A 218 -3.30 10.53 0.16
N GLY A 219 -4.00 10.31 1.26
CA GLY A 219 -5.45 10.39 1.27
C GLY A 219 -5.86 11.84 1.50
N ILE A 220 -6.65 12.41 0.60
CA ILE A 220 -7.15 13.78 0.78
C ILE A 220 -8.50 13.73 1.48
N THR A 221 -8.61 14.42 2.61
CA THR A 221 -9.85 14.61 3.35
C THR A 221 -10.22 16.09 3.38
N HIS A 222 -11.42 16.41 3.88
CA HIS A 222 -11.85 17.79 4.06
C HIS A 222 -10.90 18.61 4.96
N TYR A 223 -10.21 17.95 5.90
CA TYR A 223 -9.29 18.60 6.84
C TYR A 223 -7.83 18.54 6.39
N SER A 224 -7.55 18.04 5.19
CA SER A 224 -6.20 17.96 4.66
C SER A 224 -5.64 19.34 4.35
N ASN A 225 -4.37 19.55 4.69
CA ASN A 225 -3.60 20.74 4.32
C ASN A 225 -2.71 20.39 3.13
N GLU A 226 -2.74 21.20 2.07
CA GLU A 226 -2.05 20.91 0.81
C GLU A 226 -0.53 20.71 0.96
N GLU A 227 0.14 21.58 1.73
CA GLU A 227 1.59 21.51 1.93
C GLU A 227 1.95 20.27 2.76
N ALA A 228 1.19 19.99 3.82
CA ALA A 228 1.41 18.82 4.65
C ALA A 228 1.22 17.49 3.89
N GLU A 229 0.20 17.40 3.02
CA GLU A 229 -0.02 16.19 2.20
C GLU A 229 1.06 16.02 1.13
N TYR A 230 1.55 17.14 0.57
CA TYR A 230 2.70 17.11 -0.33
C TYR A 230 3.95 16.61 0.39
N ASP A 231 4.27 17.15 1.56
CA ASP A 231 5.42 16.74 2.37
C ASP A 231 5.32 15.27 2.80
N GLU A 232 4.12 14.79 3.17
CA GLU A 232 3.88 13.39 3.46
C GLU A 232 4.13 12.49 2.24
N SER A 233 3.70 12.92 1.05
CA SER A 233 3.96 12.19 -0.19
C SER A 233 5.46 12.08 -0.48
N ILE A 234 6.24 13.14 -0.22
CA ILE A 234 7.70 13.13 -0.37
C ILE A 234 8.35 12.22 0.67
N LEU A 235 7.92 12.28 1.94
CA LEU A 235 8.42 11.40 3.01
C LEU A 235 8.26 9.92 2.66
N LYS A 236 7.13 9.53 2.06
CA LYS A 236 6.90 8.16 1.59
C LYS A 236 7.88 7.70 0.51
N THR A 237 8.52 8.63 -0.20
CA THR A 237 9.55 8.33 -1.22
C THR A 237 10.97 8.25 -0.66
N ALA A 238 11.21 8.74 0.56
CA ALA A 238 12.55 8.86 1.13
C ALA A 238 13.33 7.53 1.15
N ALA A 239 12.65 6.42 1.47
CA ALA A 239 13.26 5.10 1.46
C ALA A 239 13.78 4.69 0.07
N ILE A 240 13.00 4.96 -0.99
CA ILE A 240 13.37 4.66 -2.37
C ILE A 240 14.50 5.59 -2.82
N ARG A 241 14.39 6.90 -2.56
CA ARG A 241 15.43 7.89 -2.88
C ARG A 241 16.78 7.52 -2.27
N LYS A 242 16.78 7.11 -0.99
CA LYS A 242 17.98 6.64 -0.27
C LYS A 242 18.60 5.41 -0.92
N VAL A 243 17.79 4.45 -1.38
CA VAL A 243 18.30 3.26 -2.08
C VAL A 243 18.90 3.59 -3.43
N LEU A 244 18.35 4.57 -4.13
CA LEU A 244 18.82 5.01 -5.44
C LEU A 244 19.94 6.05 -5.39
N ASN A 245 20.36 6.47 -4.19
CA ASN A 245 21.32 7.57 -3.98
C ASN A 245 20.92 8.87 -4.71
N ILE A 246 19.62 9.14 -4.84
CA ILE A 246 19.11 10.39 -5.40
C ILE A 246 19.12 11.44 -4.27
N LYS A 247 19.86 12.53 -4.47
CA LYS A 247 19.83 13.69 -3.55
C LYS A 247 18.54 14.49 -3.77
N ASP A 248 18.05 15.10 -2.68
CA ASP A 248 16.85 15.94 -2.68
C ASP A 248 16.96 17.19 -3.56
#